data_AF-A0A3D4QTX6-F1
#
_entry.id   AF-A0A3D4QTX6-F1
#
_cell.length_a   1.000
_cell.length_b   1.000
_cell.length_c   1.000
_cell.angle_alpha   90.00
_cell.angle_beta   90.00
_cell.angle_gamma   90.00
#
_symmetry.space_group_name_H-M   'P 1'
#
loop_
_entity.id
_entity.type
_entity.pdbx_description
1 polymer ?
#
loop_
_entity_poly.entity_id
_entity_poly.type
_entity_poly.pdbx_seq_one_letter_code
_entity_poly.pdbx_strand_id
1 'polypeptide(L)' 'MAIRGIRKKGDDILRKTCKPVQELNDRVRELIDDMLETMYEADGVGLAAPQVGVMKRLCVIDVGEGPI' A
#
# COMPACT_ATOMS: atom_id res chain seq x y z
N MET A 1 -11.58 -4.52 -3.21
CA MET A 1 -10.99 -4.27 -4.53
C MET A 1 -11.48 -2.92 -5.00
N ALA A 2 -10.58 -1.94 -4.89
CA ALA A 2 -10.78 -0.55 -5.21
C ALA A 2 -9.40 0.12 -5.43
N ILE A 3 -9.27 0.87 -6.52
CA ILE A 3 -8.10 1.71 -6.77
C ILE A 3 -8.05 2.84 -5.74
N ARG A 4 -6.89 2.98 -5.08
CA ARG A 4 -6.62 4.04 -4.10
C ARG A 4 -5.83 5.19 -4.72
N GLY A 5 -6.10 6.41 -4.26
CA GLY A 5 -5.35 7.58 -4.69
C GLY A 5 -3.92 7.57 -4.17
N ILE A 6 -2.94 7.49 -5.08
CA ILE A 6 -1.51 7.58 -4.74
C ILE A 6 -1.16 9.03 -4.37
N ARG A 7 -0.72 9.22 -3.13
CA ARG A 7 -0.24 10.49 -2.59
C ARG A 7 1.04 10.92 -3.30
N LYS A 8 1.18 12.22 -3.54
CA LYS A 8 2.29 12.79 -4.29
C LYS A 8 3.26 13.51 -3.35
N LYS A 9 4.48 13.76 -3.86
CA LYS A 9 5.53 14.48 -3.13
C LYS A 9 4.99 15.79 -2.55
N GLY A 10 5.25 16.03 -1.27
CA GLY A 10 4.75 17.20 -0.54
C GLY A 10 3.64 16.88 0.46
N ASP A 11 3.02 15.69 0.37
CA ASP A 11 2.08 15.25 1.39
C ASP A 11 2.80 14.79 2.67
N ASP A 12 2.46 15.41 3.80
CA ASP A 12 3.05 15.12 5.11
C ASP A 12 2.92 13.65 5.52
N ILE A 13 1.89 12.94 5.04
CA ILE A 13 1.70 11.53 5.39
C ILE A 13 2.88 10.66 4.97
N LEU A 14 3.56 11.04 3.88
CA LEU A 14 4.73 10.33 3.35
C LEU A 14 5.98 10.49 4.24
N ARG A 15 5.93 11.35 5.26
CA ARG A 15 7.03 11.60 6.21
C ARG A 15 6.74 11.13 7.63
N LYS A 16 5.52 10.64 7.90
CA LYS A 16 5.13 10.19 9.23
C LYS A 16 5.54 8.73 9.44
N THR A 17 5.84 8.39 10.69
CA THR A 17 6.16 7.02 11.09
C THR A 17 4.89 6.16 11.12
N CYS A 18 4.87 5.07 10.33
CA CYS A 18 3.76 4.12 10.32
C CYS A 18 3.70 3.25 11.59
N LYS A 19 2.46 2.91 12.00
CA LYS A 19 2.20 2.02 13.14
C LYS A 19 2.33 0.55 12.71
N PRO A 20 2.80 -0.35 13.59
CA PRO A 20 2.85 -1.79 13.27
C PRO A 20 1.46 -2.34 13.00
N VAL A 21 1.38 -3.34 12.13
CA VAL A 21 0.19 -4.18 11.99
C VAL A 21 0.24 -5.22 13.12
N GLN A 22 -0.75 -5.20 14.02
CA GLN A 22 -0.79 -6.11 15.16
C GLN A 22 -1.37 -7.48 14.81
N GLU A 23 -2.30 -7.51 13.85
CA GLU A 23 -3.02 -8.72 13.44
C GLU A 23 -3.36 -8.65 11.96
N LEU A 24 -3.25 -9.80 11.27
CA LEU A 24 -3.66 -9.97 9.89
C LEU A 24 -5.15 -10.34 9.81
N ASN A 25 -6.01 -9.34 10.01
CA ASN A 25 -7.45 -9.48 9.88
C ASN A 25 -7.93 -9.17 8.45
N ASP A 26 -9.23 -9.36 8.20
CA ASP A 26 -9.82 -9.21 6.86
C ASP A 26 -9.66 -7.79 6.30
N ARG A 27 -9.68 -6.76 7.15
CA ARG A 27 -9.42 -5.37 6.70
C ARG A 27 -7.98 -5.17 6.22
N VAL A 28 -7.03 -5.90 6.79
CA VAL A 28 -5.64 -5.85 6.32
C VAL A 28 -5.50 -6.61 5.00
N ARG A 29 -6.20 -7.74 4.84
CA ARG A 29 -6.24 -8.48 3.56
C ARG A 29 -6.85 -7.64 2.44
N GLU A 30 -8.00 -7.02 2.69
CA GLU A 30 -8.64 -6.08 1.75
C GLU A 30 -7.71 -4.92 1.38
N LEU A 31 -6.96 -4.39 2.36
CA LEU A 31 -5.97 -3.34 2.10
C LEU A 31 -4.83 -3.81 1.20
N ILE A 32 -4.33 -5.04 1.39
CA ILE A 32 -3.29 -5.64 0.54
C ILE A 32 -3.80 -5.77 -0.90
N ASP A 33 -5.00 -6.33 -1.07
CA ASP A 33 -5.63 -6.53 -2.37
C ASP A 33 -5.80 -5.22 -3.14
N ASP A 34 -6.35 -4.20 -2.49
CA ASP A 34 -6.51 -2.87 -3.08
C ASP A 34 -5.15 -2.19 -3.36
N MET A 35 -4.12 -2.44 -2.54
CA MET A 35 -2.76 -1.89 -2.77
C MET A 35 -2.08 -2.56 -3.97
N LEU A 36 -2.25 -3.87 -4.16
CA LEU A 36 -1.79 -4.59 -5.35
C LEU A 36 -2.47 -4.05 -6.60
N GLU A 37 -3.80 -3.95 -6.58
CA GLU A 37 -4.58 -3.39 -7.69
C GLU A 37 -4.13 -1.97 -8.04
N THR A 38 -3.95 -1.11 -7.03
CA THR A 38 -3.44 0.27 -7.21
C THR A 38 -2.02 0.31 -7.76
N MET A 39 -1.16 -0.63 -7.35
CA MET A 39 0.23 -0.72 -7.80
C MET A 39 0.29 -1.11 -9.28
N TYR A 40 -0.48 -2.12 -9.69
CA TYR A 40 -0.52 -2.58 -11.08
C TYR A 40 -1.13 -1.51 -12.01
N GLU A 41 -2.20 -0.84 -11.60
CA GLU A 41 -2.80 0.26 -12.37
C GLU A 41 -1.84 1.45 -12.57
N ALA A 42 -0.89 1.62 -11.66
CA ALA A 42 0.12 2.67 -11.72
C ALA A 42 1.43 2.22 -12.41
N ASP A 43 1.45 1.04 -13.05
CA ASP A 43 2.65 0.41 -13.62
C ASP A 43 3.83 0.35 -12.63
N GLY A 44 3.53 0.16 -11.34
CA GLY A 44 4.50 0.13 -10.25
C GLY A 44 4.96 -1.29 -9.92
N VAL A 45 6.15 -1.38 -9.32
CA VAL A 45 6.73 -2.65 -8.80
C VAL A 45 6.64 -2.77 -7.28
N GLY A 46 6.20 -1.72 -6.59
CA GLY A 46 6.03 -1.72 -5.15
C GLY A 46 5.22 -0.53 -4.65
N LEU A 47 4.44 -0.74 -3.59
CA LEU A 47 3.60 0.28 -2.98
C LEU A 47 3.54 0.12 -1.46
N ALA A 48 3.85 1.18 -0.72
CA ALA A 48 3.72 1.23 0.73
C ALA A 48 2.39 1.86 1.16
N ALA A 49 1.79 1.36 2.23
CA ALA A 49 0.51 1.86 2.75
C ALA A 49 0.40 3.40 2.94
N PRO A 50 1.43 4.14 3.40
CA PRO A 50 1.33 5.61 3.49
C PRO A 50 1.15 6.29 2.12
N GLN A 51 1.61 5.67 1.02
CA GLN A 51 1.40 6.20 -0.34
C GLN A 51 -0.06 6.14 -0.78
N VAL A 52 -0.91 5.36 -0.11
CA VAL A 52 -2.37 5.35 -0.31
C VAL A 52 -3.12 5.95 0.89
N GLY A 53 -2.41 6.70 1.75
CA GLY A 53 -2.99 7.41 2.88
C GLY A 53 -3.21 6.58 4.15
N VAL A 54 -2.64 5.38 4.24
CA VAL A 54 -2.84 4.46 5.37
C VAL A 54 -1.56 4.35 6.21
N MET A 55 -1.64 4.68 7.50
CA MET A 55 -0.49 4.73 8.41
C MET A 55 -0.17 3.37 9.06
N LYS A 56 0.06 2.34 8.25
CA LYS A 56 0.43 0.98 8.68
C LYS A 56 1.78 0.57 8.10
N ARG A 57 2.59 -0.17 8.86
CA ARG A 57 3.83 -0.79 8.39
C ARG A 57 3.48 -1.99 7.50
N LEU A 58 3.13 -1.69 6.27
CA LEU A 58 2.69 -2.63 5.25
C LEU A 58 3.16 -2.11 3.89
N CYS A 59 3.67 -3.01 3.06
CA CYS A 59 3.97 -2.78 1.66
C CYS A 59 3.62 -4.03 0.86
N VAL A 60 3.42 -3.84 -0.43
CA VAL A 60 3.30 -4.91 -1.43
C VAL A 60 4.38 -4.69 -2.48
N ILE A 61 4.93 -5.77 -3.01
CA ILE A 61 5.97 -5.73 -4.04
C ILE A 61 5.67 -6.81 -5.07
N ASP A 62 5.82 -6.51 -6.36
CA ASP A 62 5.84 -7.49 -7.43
C ASP A 62 6.81 -7.03 -8.51
N VAL A 63 7.81 -7.86 -8.80
CA VAL A 63 8.85 -7.60 -9.81
C VAL A 63 8.68 -8.47 -11.06
N GLY A 64 7.52 -9.12 -11.22
CA GLY A 64 7.19 -10.03 -12.33
C GLY A 64 7.25 -11.52 -11.97
N GLU A 65 7.51 -11.85 -10.70
CA GLU A 65 7.50 -13.23 -10.17
C GLU A 65 6.26 -13.53 -9.32
N GLY A 66 5.35 -12.56 -9.22
CA GLY A 66 4.16 -12.61 -8.36
C GLY A 66 4.32 -11.75 -7.11
N PRO A 67 3.20 -11.43 -6.44
CA PRO A 67 3.19 -10.51 -5.31
C PRO A 67 3.78 -11.12 -4.04
N ILE A 68 4.53 -10.30 -3.29
CA ILE A 68 5.05 -10.58 -1.93
C ILE A 68 4.63 -9.52 -0.92
#